data_AF-A0A1V9YX98-F1
#
_entry.id   AF-A0A1V9YX98-F1
#
_cell.length_a   1.000
_cell.length_b   1.000
_cell.length_c   1.000
_cell.angle_alpha   90.00
_cell.angle_beta   90.00
_cell.angle_gamma   90.00
#
_symmetry.space_group_name_H-M   'P 1'
#
loop_
_entity.id
_entity.type
_entity.pdbx_description
1 polymer ?
#
loop_
_entity_poly.entity_id
_entity_poly.type
_entity_poly.pdbx_seq_one_letter_code
_entity_poly.pdbx_strand_id
1 'polypeptide(L)'
;MIKQGNPGYKESSVGNFMKATWSMMSGKPSLTKDDVEKRVIESIEKTLIGTTRYSNEMVMECITQVKAVSAQNQWNNSLNNVALYTLFKTVHEQMQHIQSKWDRSNGILSKFEQCKPTMEEFVKNLLQGCKAVELLLKTFDGWIKGNLHTTVEQHLIDDVARNLKSQNWVVNANAKQALFDKFLLQQLKAENYNAIYFALNKPQIYADRILKVLVSKKLAEMSNDVKDGIVAKVRDSIDVAAKNARNASIHRSSCFFSSLRLDLQKNLRLSGTSDLVANLPLVDEVLMNCDTSAPEIFSSKKHTGVLYKVHE
;
A
#
# COMPACT_ATOMS: atom_id res chain seq x y z
N MET A 1 -49.37 58.77 -2.53
CA MET A 1 -48.59 58.78 -3.80
C MET A 1 -48.50 57.34 -4.28
N ILE A 2 -49.50 56.81 -5.01
CA ILE A 2 -49.62 56.67 -6.49
C ILE A 2 -48.31 56.11 -7.11
N LYS A 3 -48.18 55.01 -7.89
CA LYS A 3 -49.03 54.24 -8.85
C LYS A 3 -48.63 52.74 -8.76
N GLN A 4 -49.53 51.75 -8.75
CA GLN A 4 -50.17 51.05 -9.87
C GLN A 4 -49.32 50.77 -11.13
N GLY A 5 -49.25 49.49 -11.51
CA GLY A 5 -48.78 49.01 -12.81
C GLY A 5 -48.70 47.47 -12.89
N ASN A 6 -49.84 46.81 -13.15
CA ASN A 6 -49.90 45.47 -13.76
C ASN A 6 -49.97 45.69 -15.30
N PRO A 7 -49.42 44.80 -16.16
CA PRO A 7 -50.27 43.73 -16.68
C PRO A 7 -49.55 42.41 -17.04
N GLY A 8 -50.19 41.30 -16.65
CA GLY A 8 -50.55 40.16 -17.51
C GLY A 8 -49.52 39.55 -18.48
N TYR A 9 -49.07 38.35 -18.14
CA TYR A 9 -48.82 37.30 -19.13
C TYR A 9 -49.45 35.99 -18.67
N LYS A 10 -50.29 35.42 -19.55
CA LYS A 10 -50.87 34.08 -19.43
C LYS A 10 -49.77 33.06 -19.68
N GLU A 11 -49.44 32.24 -18.69
CA GLU A 11 -48.76 30.97 -18.91
C GLU A 11 -49.66 29.79 -18.57
N SER A 12 -50.14 29.19 -19.65
CA SER A 12 -50.57 27.80 -19.87
C SER A 12 -50.77 26.89 -18.64
N SER A 13 -52.04 26.55 -18.44
CA SER A 13 -52.60 25.42 -17.70
C SER A 13 -52.17 24.02 -18.21
N VAL A 14 -50.98 23.87 -18.79
CA VAL A 14 -50.48 22.60 -19.36
C VAL A 14 -49.41 21.95 -18.48
N GLY A 15 -48.76 22.72 -17.59
CA GLY A 15 -47.71 22.22 -16.69
C GLY A 15 -48.21 21.35 -15.52
N ASN A 16 -49.47 21.49 -15.10
CA ASN A 16 -50.00 20.76 -13.94
C ASN A 16 -50.57 19.38 -14.31
N PHE A 17 -50.95 19.14 -15.57
CA PHE A 17 -51.48 17.85 -16.00
C PHE A 17 -50.37 16.82 -16.29
N MET A 18 -49.19 17.27 -16.76
CA MET A 18 -48.00 16.43 -16.96
C MET A 18 -47.31 16.04 -15.64
N LYS A 19 -47.34 16.91 -14.61
CA LYS A 19 -46.81 16.57 -13.28
C LYS A 19 -47.68 15.55 -12.53
N ALA A 20 -49.00 15.61 -12.70
CA ALA A 20 -49.91 14.65 -12.08
C ALA A 20 -49.85 13.26 -12.74
N THR A 21 -49.62 13.20 -14.06
CA THR A 21 -49.54 11.92 -14.80
C THR A 21 -48.19 11.22 -14.68
N TRP A 22 -47.08 11.95 -14.49
CA TRP A 22 -45.77 11.33 -14.17
C TRP A 22 -45.67 10.83 -12.73
N SER A 23 -46.40 11.44 -11.78
CA SER A 23 -46.43 10.98 -10.38
C SER A 23 -47.17 9.65 -10.20
N MET A 24 -47.94 9.19 -11.19
CA MET A 24 -48.67 7.92 -11.13
C MET A 24 -47.90 6.72 -11.71
N MET A 25 -46.79 6.93 -12.42
CA MET A 25 -46.02 5.85 -13.05
C MET A 25 -44.61 5.62 -12.48
N SER A 26 -44.21 6.35 -11.43
CA SER A 26 -43.03 6.00 -10.64
C SER A 26 -43.45 5.30 -9.35
N GLY A 27 -43.97 4.08 -9.46
CA GLY A 27 -43.85 3.15 -8.34
C GLY A 27 -42.36 3.05 -8.03
N LYS A 28 -41.91 3.61 -6.90
CA LYS A 28 -40.54 3.37 -6.42
C LYS A 28 -40.35 1.85 -6.48
N PRO A 29 -39.35 1.32 -7.21
CA PRO A 29 -39.11 -0.12 -7.24
C PRO A 29 -39.08 -0.59 -5.79
N SER A 30 -39.97 -1.52 -5.46
CA SER A 30 -40.09 -2.06 -4.10
C SER A 30 -38.73 -2.67 -3.76
N LEU A 31 -37.99 -2.03 -2.85
CA LEU A 31 -36.69 -2.52 -2.42
C LEU A 31 -36.87 -3.95 -1.92
N THR A 32 -36.18 -4.89 -2.55
CA THR A 32 -36.20 -6.30 -2.13
C THR A 32 -35.23 -6.49 -0.96
N LYS A 33 -35.35 -7.62 -0.26
CA LYS A 33 -34.40 -7.99 0.80
C LYS A 33 -32.97 -8.06 0.25
N ASP A 34 -32.81 -8.65 -0.92
CA ASP A 34 -31.53 -8.80 -1.62
C ASP A 34 -30.90 -7.44 -1.95
N ASP A 35 -31.70 -6.44 -2.32
CA ASP A 35 -31.21 -5.07 -2.57
C ASP A 35 -30.68 -4.40 -1.29
N VAL A 36 -31.31 -4.66 -0.15
CA VAL A 36 -30.86 -4.17 1.16
C VAL A 36 -29.58 -4.88 1.58
N GLU A 37 -29.52 -6.20 1.44
CA GLU A 37 -28.33 -6.99 1.76
C GLU A 37 -27.12 -6.52 0.94
N LYS A 38 -27.29 -6.39 -0.37
CA LYS A 38 -26.22 -5.94 -1.26
C LYS A 38 -25.70 -4.55 -0.90
N ARG A 39 -26.60 -3.59 -0.62
CA ARG A 39 -26.20 -2.22 -0.23
C ARG A 39 -25.49 -2.18 1.12
N VAL A 40 -25.90 -3.01 2.07
CA VAL A 40 -25.24 -3.12 3.38
C VAL A 40 -23.84 -3.70 3.20
N ILE A 41 -23.70 -4.78 2.43
CA ILE A 41 -22.41 -5.40 2.12
C ILE A 41 -21.49 -4.40 1.42
N GLU A 42 -21.94 -3.73 0.36
CA GLU A 42 -21.15 -2.73 -0.38
C GLU A 42 -20.67 -1.57 0.52
N SER A 43 -21.52 -1.11 1.46
CA SER A 43 -21.15 -0.05 2.40
C SER A 43 -20.09 -0.50 3.40
N ILE A 44 -20.20 -1.73 3.91
CA ILE A 44 -19.22 -2.31 4.84
C ILE A 44 -17.91 -2.56 4.12
N GLU A 45 -17.96 -3.20 2.95
CA GLU A 45 -16.77 -3.47 2.13
C GLU A 45 -16.03 -2.17 1.84
N LYS A 46 -16.74 -1.12 1.38
CA LYS A 46 -16.17 0.21 1.12
C LYS A 46 -15.45 0.81 2.33
N THR A 47 -15.99 0.63 3.53
CA THR A 47 -15.39 1.13 4.79
C THR A 47 -14.15 0.33 5.17
N LEU A 48 -14.13 -0.95 4.83
CA LEU A 48 -13.04 -1.86 5.18
C LEU A 48 -11.96 -1.98 4.10
N ILE A 49 -12.13 -1.32 2.94
CA ILE A 49 -11.10 -1.28 1.89
C ILE A 49 -9.81 -0.66 2.45
N GLY A 50 -8.74 -1.45 2.45
CA GLY A 50 -7.41 -0.98 2.86
C GLY A 50 -7.16 -1.02 4.37
N THR A 51 -8.12 -1.50 5.16
CA THR A 51 -7.94 -1.71 6.60
C THR A 51 -7.01 -2.89 6.86
N THR A 52 -5.97 -2.64 7.67
CA THR A 52 -4.93 -3.64 7.95
C THR A 52 -5.05 -4.28 9.33
N ARG A 53 -5.79 -3.68 10.28
CA ARG A 53 -5.94 -4.15 11.66
C ARG A 53 -7.36 -3.90 12.16
N TYR A 54 -7.88 -4.82 12.98
CA TYR A 54 -9.14 -4.65 13.70
C TYR A 54 -9.08 -3.46 14.68
N SER A 55 -10.14 -2.66 14.69
CA SER A 55 -10.36 -1.61 15.68
C SER A 55 -11.84 -1.44 15.99
N ASN A 56 -12.17 -1.08 17.22
CA ASN A 56 -13.56 -0.87 17.64
C ASN A 56 -14.18 0.34 16.92
N GLU A 57 -13.36 1.33 16.56
CA GLU A 57 -13.76 2.52 15.82
C GLU A 57 -14.29 2.17 14.43
N MET A 58 -13.69 1.18 13.74
CA MET A 58 -14.13 0.72 12.42
C MET A 58 -15.50 0.03 12.48
N VAL A 59 -15.76 -0.75 13.53
CA VAL A 59 -17.07 -1.37 13.77
C VAL A 59 -18.13 -0.28 13.95
N MET A 60 -17.81 0.76 14.74
CA MET A 60 -18.69 1.91 14.95
C MET A 60 -18.93 2.70 13.67
N GLU A 61 -17.91 2.86 12.81
CA GLU A 61 -18.05 3.52 11.52
C GLU A 61 -18.96 2.72 10.57
N CYS A 62 -18.79 1.40 10.48
CA CYS A 62 -19.68 0.52 9.70
C CYS A 62 -21.14 0.61 10.18
N ILE A 63 -21.37 0.58 11.49
CA ILE A 63 -22.71 0.76 12.08
C ILE A 63 -23.29 2.13 11.71
N THR A 64 -22.48 3.18 11.77
CA THR A 64 -22.93 4.56 11.51
C THR A 64 -23.27 4.76 10.04
N GLN A 65 -22.49 4.20 9.13
CA GLN A 65 -22.78 4.24 7.69
C GLN A 65 -24.04 3.45 7.34
N VAL A 66 -24.23 2.24 7.87
CA VAL A 66 -25.45 1.46 7.62
C VAL A 66 -26.69 2.14 8.20
N LYS A 67 -26.56 2.80 9.37
CA LYS A 67 -27.62 3.67 9.91
C LYS A 67 -27.94 4.85 8.98
N ALA A 68 -26.93 5.51 8.41
CA ALA A 68 -27.13 6.60 7.46
C ALA A 68 -27.83 6.12 6.16
N VAL A 69 -27.43 4.96 5.64
CA VAL A 69 -28.05 4.33 4.46
C VAL A 69 -29.49 3.93 4.74
N SER A 70 -29.78 3.37 5.93
CA SER A 70 -31.15 3.05 6.36
C SER A 70 -32.02 4.32 6.45
N ALA A 71 -31.50 5.39 7.07
CA ALA A 71 -32.21 6.65 7.22
C ALA A 71 -32.51 7.33 5.87
N GLN A 72 -31.56 7.32 4.94
CA GLN A 72 -31.72 7.90 3.59
C GLN A 72 -32.77 7.16 2.75
N ASN A 73 -32.88 5.84 2.92
CA ASN A 73 -33.79 5.01 2.14
C ASN A 73 -35.15 4.76 2.82
N GLN A 74 -35.35 5.27 4.05
CA GLN A 74 -36.59 5.13 4.83
C GLN A 74 -37.09 3.68 4.88
N TRP A 75 -36.20 2.74 5.19
CA TRP A 75 -36.54 1.32 5.26
C TRP A 75 -37.58 1.03 6.34
N ASN A 76 -38.50 0.12 6.03
CA ASN A 76 -39.47 -0.38 7.01
C ASN A 76 -38.79 -1.30 8.05
N ASN A 77 -39.49 -1.60 9.15
CA ASN A 77 -38.94 -2.41 10.25
C ASN A 77 -38.46 -3.81 9.82
N SER A 78 -39.12 -4.45 8.85
CA SER A 78 -38.70 -5.75 8.34
C SER A 78 -37.37 -5.68 7.59
N LEU A 79 -37.21 -4.68 6.72
CA LEU A 79 -35.96 -4.43 5.98
C LEU A 79 -34.84 -3.95 6.90
N ASN A 80 -35.15 -3.17 7.95
CA ASN A 80 -34.17 -2.80 8.97
C ASN A 80 -33.64 -4.02 9.75
N ASN A 81 -34.50 -4.99 10.07
CA ASN A 81 -34.06 -6.22 10.73
C ASN A 81 -33.14 -7.06 9.82
N VAL A 82 -33.45 -7.14 8.52
CA VAL A 82 -32.57 -7.78 7.53
C VAL A 82 -31.24 -7.03 7.46
N ALA A 83 -31.26 -5.70 7.37
CA ALA A 83 -30.05 -4.88 7.33
C ALA A 83 -29.17 -5.04 8.58
N LEU A 84 -29.77 -5.09 9.78
CA LEU A 84 -29.04 -5.28 11.04
C LEU A 84 -28.42 -6.67 11.14
N TYR A 85 -29.16 -7.71 10.72
CA TYR A 85 -28.63 -9.07 10.69
C TYR A 85 -27.46 -9.19 9.70
N THR A 86 -27.61 -8.65 8.49
CA THR A 86 -26.55 -8.65 7.47
C THR A 86 -25.36 -7.82 7.92
N LEU A 87 -25.58 -6.66 8.54
CA LEU A 87 -24.52 -5.86 9.15
C LEU A 87 -23.73 -6.66 10.18
N PHE A 88 -24.43 -7.31 11.12
CA PHE A 88 -23.77 -8.12 12.14
C PHE A 88 -22.94 -9.24 11.53
N LYS A 89 -23.54 -10.03 10.63
CA LYS A 89 -22.88 -11.17 9.99
C LYS A 89 -21.67 -10.73 9.17
N THR A 90 -21.84 -9.75 8.29
CA THR A 90 -20.78 -9.28 7.39
C THR A 90 -19.65 -8.60 8.15
N VAL A 91 -19.95 -7.76 9.15
CA VAL A 91 -18.89 -7.16 9.99
C VAL A 91 -18.15 -8.25 10.77
N HIS A 92 -18.86 -9.21 11.35
CA HIS A 92 -18.23 -10.29 12.10
C HIS A 92 -17.27 -11.11 11.23
N GLU A 93 -17.73 -11.57 10.06
CA GLU A 93 -16.92 -12.36 9.12
C GLU A 93 -15.72 -11.57 8.59
N GLN A 94 -15.92 -10.32 8.17
CA GLN A 94 -14.84 -9.48 7.65
C GLN A 94 -13.82 -9.11 8.73
N MET A 95 -14.26 -8.83 9.96
CA MET A 95 -13.36 -8.52 11.07
C MET A 95 -12.55 -9.74 11.50
N GLN A 96 -13.15 -10.92 11.57
CA GLN A 96 -12.42 -12.17 11.80
C GLN A 96 -11.38 -12.42 10.71
N HIS A 97 -11.72 -12.16 9.45
CA HIS A 97 -10.79 -12.28 8.34
C HIS A 97 -9.61 -11.31 8.45
N ILE A 98 -9.89 -10.02 8.72
CA ILE A 98 -8.86 -8.97 8.91
C ILE A 98 -7.96 -9.33 10.10
N GLN A 99 -8.53 -9.72 11.23
CA GLN A 99 -7.78 -10.09 12.43
C GLN A 99 -6.90 -11.32 12.18
N SER A 100 -7.45 -12.38 11.59
CA SER A 100 -6.68 -13.60 11.26
C SER A 100 -5.52 -13.30 10.31
N LYS A 101 -5.74 -12.43 9.32
CA LYS A 101 -4.71 -11.99 8.38
C LYS A 101 -3.62 -11.18 9.08
N TRP A 102 -4.01 -10.27 9.98
CA TRP A 102 -3.08 -9.48 10.77
C TRP A 102 -2.26 -10.37 11.72
N ASP A 103 -2.90 -11.30 12.43
CA ASP A 103 -2.25 -12.24 13.35
C ASP A 103 -1.26 -13.16 12.63
N ARG A 104 -1.58 -13.64 11.43
CA ARG A 104 -0.62 -14.40 10.62
C ARG A 104 0.66 -13.63 10.32
N SER A 105 0.58 -12.30 10.21
CA SER A 105 1.73 -11.46 9.85
C SER A 105 2.43 -10.85 11.08
N ASN A 106 1.71 -10.64 12.18
CA ASN A 106 2.16 -9.85 13.33
C ASN A 106 2.10 -10.61 14.67
N GLY A 107 1.55 -11.81 14.69
CA GLY A 107 1.45 -12.66 15.87
C GLY A 107 2.81 -13.06 16.40
N ILE A 108 2.86 -13.40 17.70
CA ILE A 108 4.11 -13.82 18.37
C ILE A 108 4.70 -15.05 17.68
N LEU A 109 3.86 -16.02 17.34
CA LEU A 109 4.28 -17.23 16.63
C LEU A 109 4.90 -16.89 15.27
N SER A 110 4.23 -16.05 14.48
CA SER A 110 4.72 -15.63 13.16
C SER A 110 6.04 -14.88 13.26
N LYS A 111 6.19 -13.99 14.24
CA LYS A 111 7.45 -13.28 14.51
C LYS A 111 8.56 -14.24 14.92
N PHE A 112 8.24 -15.24 15.74
CA PHE A 112 9.20 -16.26 16.16
C PHE A 112 9.64 -17.14 14.98
N GLU A 113 8.70 -17.56 14.12
CA GLU A 113 8.99 -18.29 12.88
C GLU A 113 9.85 -17.46 11.92
N GLN A 114 9.60 -16.15 11.80
CA GLN A 114 10.43 -15.24 11.01
C GLN A 114 11.85 -15.11 11.58
N CYS A 115 12.02 -15.13 12.90
CA CYS A 115 13.34 -15.04 13.55
C CYS A 115 14.12 -16.37 13.58
N LYS A 116 13.44 -17.51 13.46
CA LYS A 116 14.04 -18.84 13.60
C LYS A 116 15.26 -19.06 12.68
N PRO A 117 15.22 -18.75 11.36
CA PRO A 117 16.39 -18.92 10.49
C PRO A 117 17.59 -18.09 10.94
N THR A 118 17.36 -16.84 11.36
CA THR A 118 18.41 -15.95 11.86
C THR A 118 19.04 -16.47 13.15
N MET A 119 18.23 -17.02 14.06
CA MET A 119 18.71 -17.63 15.29
C MET A 119 19.53 -18.91 15.00
N GLU A 120 19.06 -19.76 14.10
CA GLU A 120 19.78 -20.98 13.68
C GLU A 120 21.13 -20.64 13.03
N GLU A 121 21.16 -19.64 12.15
CA GLU A 121 22.39 -19.16 11.52
C GLU A 121 23.37 -18.57 12.54
N PHE A 122 22.87 -17.79 13.51
CA PHE A 122 23.67 -17.26 14.61
C PHE A 122 24.31 -18.38 15.45
N VAL A 123 23.52 -19.37 15.87
CA VAL A 123 24.01 -20.53 16.62
C VAL A 123 25.05 -21.32 15.81
N LYS A 124 24.80 -21.53 14.52
CA LYS A 124 25.77 -22.20 13.63
C LYS A 124 27.08 -21.44 13.55
N ASN A 125 27.04 -20.10 13.46
CA ASN A 125 28.24 -19.28 13.43
C ASN A 125 29.03 -19.33 14.74
N LEU A 126 28.35 -19.35 15.90
CA LEU A 126 28.98 -19.56 17.20
C LEU A 126 29.63 -20.94 17.32
N LEU A 127 28.93 -22.01 16.91
CA LEU A 127 29.44 -23.38 16.93
C LEU A 127 30.66 -23.57 16.01
N GLN A 128 30.77 -22.76 14.95
CA GLN A 128 31.93 -22.72 14.05
C GLN A 128 33.11 -21.91 14.59
N GLY A 129 32.98 -21.32 15.79
CA GLY A 129 34.05 -20.53 16.41
C GLY A 129 34.28 -19.17 15.73
N CYS A 130 33.27 -18.61 15.07
CA CYS A 130 33.39 -17.30 14.43
C CYS A 130 33.77 -16.23 15.48
N LYS A 131 34.79 -15.43 15.18
CA LYS A 131 35.20 -14.31 16.04
C LYS A 131 34.19 -13.15 15.93
N ALA A 132 34.22 -12.21 16.88
CA ALA A 132 33.30 -11.07 16.91
C ALA A 132 33.18 -10.30 15.59
N VAL A 133 34.31 -10.09 14.89
CA VAL A 133 34.34 -9.42 13.56
C VAL A 133 33.65 -10.25 12.48
N GLU A 134 33.85 -11.57 12.46
CA GLU A 134 33.22 -12.46 11.49
C GLU A 134 31.71 -12.59 11.76
N LEU A 135 31.31 -12.61 13.03
CA LEU A 135 29.93 -12.59 13.46
C LEU A 135 29.24 -11.30 12.98
N LEU A 136 29.89 -10.14 13.21
CA LEU A 136 29.43 -8.82 12.77
C LEU A 136 29.21 -8.79 11.25
N LEU A 137 30.20 -9.24 10.47
CA LEU A 137 30.13 -9.25 9.01
C LEU A 137 29.03 -10.18 8.49
N LYS A 138 28.91 -11.41 9.04
CA LYS A 138 27.87 -12.36 8.62
C LYS A 138 26.47 -11.86 8.96
N THR A 139 26.26 -11.31 10.16
CA THR A 139 24.98 -10.71 10.54
C THR A 139 24.63 -9.54 9.63
N PHE A 140 25.63 -8.73 9.27
CA PHE A 140 25.45 -7.59 8.38
C PHE A 140 25.10 -8.00 6.94
N ASP A 141 25.85 -8.95 6.36
CA ASP A 141 25.58 -9.48 5.03
C ASP A 141 24.21 -10.16 4.94
N GLY A 142 23.84 -10.95 5.96
CA GLY A 142 22.52 -11.58 6.07
C GLY A 142 21.40 -10.54 6.10
N TRP A 143 21.55 -9.48 6.90
CA TRP A 143 20.58 -8.39 6.98
C TRP A 143 20.42 -7.67 5.62
N ILE A 144 21.52 -7.32 4.93
CA ILE A 144 21.43 -6.68 3.60
C ILE A 144 20.70 -7.60 2.63
N LYS A 145 21.12 -8.87 2.54
CA LYS A 145 20.54 -9.84 1.60
C LYS A 145 19.05 -10.05 1.85
N GLY A 146 18.64 -10.09 3.11
CA GLY A 146 17.25 -10.29 3.51
C GLY A 146 16.34 -9.08 3.26
N ASN A 147 16.84 -7.84 3.36
CA ASN A 147 15.98 -6.65 3.45
C ASN A 147 16.15 -5.63 2.31
N LEU A 148 17.22 -5.74 1.51
CA LEU A 148 17.50 -4.78 0.43
C LEU A 148 16.43 -4.84 -0.67
N HIS A 149 16.06 -6.04 -1.11
CA HIS A 149 15.07 -6.21 -2.18
C HIS A 149 13.71 -5.64 -1.77
N THR A 150 13.22 -5.95 -0.57
CA THR A 150 11.94 -5.41 -0.06
C THR A 150 11.98 -3.90 0.08
N THR A 151 13.12 -3.34 0.51
CA THR A 151 13.27 -1.87 0.58
C THR A 151 13.21 -1.24 -0.81
N VAL A 152 13.85 -1.84 -1.82
CA VAL A 152 13.75 -1.38 -3.21
C VAL A 152 12.30 -1.46 -3.69
N GLU A 153 11.60 -2.56 -3.43
CA GLU A 153 10.19 -2.72 -3.80
C GLU A 153 9.28 -1.66 -3.14
N GLN A 154 9.43 -1.44 -1.83
CA GLN A 154 8.67 -0.43 -1.08
C GLN A 154 8.86 0.96 -1.69
N HIS A 155 10.11 1.34 -1.97
CA HIS A 155 10.44 2.62 -2.57
C HIS A 155 9.93 2.75 -4.01
N LEU A 156 10.03 1.67 -4.79
CA LEU A 156 9.56 1.63 -6.18
C LEU A 156 8.05 1.79 -6.24
N ILE A 157 7.30 1.09 -5.38
CA ILE A 157 5.84 1.22 -5.27
C ILE A 157 5.46 2.65 -4.91
N ASP A 158 6.11 3.24 -3.91
CA ASP A 158 5.82 4.60 -3.46
C ASP A 158 6.11 5.65 -4.54
N ASP A 159 7.23 5.51 -5.25
CA ASP A 159 7.64 6.45 -6.28
C ASP A 159 6.78 6.33 -7.54
N VAL A 160 6.43 5.09 -7.94
CA VAL A 160 5.47 4.85 -9.02
C VAL A 160 4.09 5.36 -8.64
N ALA A 161 3.61 5.08 -7.44
CA ALA A 161 2.30 5.58 -6.97
C ALA A 161 2.26 7.12 -6.95
N ARG A 162 3.31 7.78 -6.47
CA ARG A 162 3.41 9.25 -6.48
C ARG A 162 3.43 9.80 -7.90
N ASN A 163 4.20 9.18 -8.80
CA ASN A 163 4.26 9.59 -10.19
C ASN A 163 2.90 9.42 -10.88
N LEU A 164 2.25 8.27 -10.71
CA LEU A 164 0.94 7.98 -11.29
C LEU A 164 -0.13 8.92 -10.76
N LYS A 165 -0.13 9.24 -9.46
CA LYS A 165 -1.06 10.23 -8.86
C LYS A 165 -1.00 11.59 -9.54
N SER A 166 0.18 12.00 -10.05
CA SER A 166 0.36 13.27 -10.75
C SER A 166 -0.02 13.24 -12.24
N GLN A 167 -0.37 12.08 -12.79
CA GLN A 167 -0.70 11.96 -14.21
C GLN A 167 -2.09 12.52 -14.53
N ASN A 168 -2.20 13.23 -15.65
CA ASN A 168 -3.45 13.87 -16.08
C ASN A 168 -4.60 12.87 -16.24
N TRP A 169 -4.33 11.65 -16.69
CA TRP A 169 -5.36 10.60 -16.86
C TRP A 169 -5.83 9.98 -15.54
N VAL A 170 -5.10 10.19 -14.43
CA VAL A 170 -5.55 9.81 -13.08
C VAL A 170 -6.42 10.91 -12.48
N VAL A 171 -6.06 12.18 -12.70
CA VAL A 171 -6.75 13.34 -12.12
C VAL A 171 -8.01 13.72 -12.89
N ASN A 172 -8.03 13.55 -14.21
CA ASN A 172 -9.12 14.01 -15.07
C ASN A 172 -9.81 12.84 -15.79
N ALA A 173 -11.12 12.71 -15.56
CA ALA A 173 -11.96 11.68 -16.17
C ALA A 173 -11.99 11.75 -17.71
N ASN A 174 -11.97 12.96 -18.29
CA ASN A 174 -11.95 13.15 -19.74
C ASN A 174 -10.60 12.70 -20.34
N ALA A 175 -9.49 12.97 -19.64
CA ALA A 175 -8.17 12.50 -20.06
C ALA A 175 -8.06 10.96 -19.94
N LYS A 176 -8.69 10.36 -18.93
CA LYS A 176 -8.79 8.89 -18.79
C LYS A 176 -9.58 8.28 -19.95
N GLN A 177 -10.73 8.86 -20.28
CA GLN A 177 -11.56 8.40 -21.40
C GLN A 177 -10.79 8.51 -22.72
N ALA A 178 -10.18 9.66 -23.00
CA ALA A 178 -9.37 9.87 -24.20
C ALA A 178 -8.20 8.87 -24.31
N LEU A 179 -7.62 8.46 -23.17
CA LEU A 179 -6.59 7.44 -23.14
C LEU A 179 -7.14 6.06 -23.52
N PHE A 180 -8.31 5.67 -23.00
CA PHE A 180 -8.96 4.42 -23.40
C PHE A 180 -9.37 4.43 -24.88
N ASP A 181 -9.93 5.55 -25.35
CA ASP A 181 -10.29 5.74 -26.75
C ASP A 181 -9.05 5.61 -27.65
N LYS A 182 -7.92 6.19 -27.24
CA LYS A 182 -6.64 6.03 -27.95
C LYS A 182 -6.21 4.56 -28.05
N PHE A 183 -6.32 3.80 -26.97
CA PHE A 183 -6.00 2.36 -26.98
C PHE A 183 -6.96 1.56 -27.88
N LEU A 184 -8.26 1.89 -27.88
CA LEU A 184 -9.24 1.28 -28.78
C LEU A 184 -8.94 1.59 -30.25
N LEU A 185 -8.62 2.85 -30.56
CA LEU A 185 -8.21 3.27 -31.90
C LEU A 185 -6.94 2.56 -32.36
N GLN A 186 -6.00 2.27 -31.45
CA GLN A 186 -4.81 1.46 -31.78
C GLN A 186 -5.18 0.01 -32.12
N GLN A 187 -6.11 -0.61 -31.39
CA GLN A 187 -6.60 -1.95 -31.72
C GLN A 187 -7.37 -1.96 -33.05
N LEU A 188 -8.13 -0.91 -33.35
CA LEU A 188 -8.82 -0.73 -34.64
C LEU A 188 -7.83 -0.61 -35.79
N LYS A 189 -6.76 0.19 -35.62
CA LYS A 189 -5.68 0.30 -36.61
C LYS A 189 -4.90 -0.99 -36.82
N ALA A 190 -4.83 -1.83 -35.78
CA ALA A 190 -4.19 -3.14 -35.85
C ALA A 190 -5.14 -4.27 -36.31
N GLU A 191 -6.35 -3.92 -36.76
CA GLU A 191 -7.39 -4.87 -37.19
C GLU A 191 -7.73 -5.96 -36.16
N ASN A 192 -7.51 -5.67 -34.87
CA ASN A 192 -7.77 -6.61 -33.79
C ASN A 192 -9.22 -6.53 -33.31
N TYR A 193 -10.14 -6.96 -34.17
CA TYR A 193 -11.59 -6.90 -33.91
C TYR A 193 -12.01 -7.69 -32.66
N ASN A 194 -11.29 -8.77 -32.32
CA ASN A 194 -11.54 -9.54 -31.10
C ASN A 194 -11.31 -8.70 -29.83
N ALA A 195 -10.25 -7.89 -29.80
CA ALA A 195 -9.97 -7.01 -28.66
C ALA A 195 -11.01 -5.88 -28.55
N ILE A 196 -11.50 -5.37 -29.68
CA ILE A 196 -12.54 -4.33 -29.72
C ILE A 196 -13.88 -4.90 -29.23
N TYR A 197 -14.28 -6.07 -29.74
CA TYR A 197 -15.47 -6.77 -29.30
C TYR A 197 -15.42 -7.10 -27.80
N PHE A 198 -14.26 -7.54 -27.31
CA PHE A 198 -14.03 -7.77 -25.90
C PHE A 198 -14.20 -6.48 -25.07
N ALA A 199 -13.62 -5.36 -25.54
CA ALA A 199 -13.73 -4.09 -24.84
C ALA A 199 -15.18 -3.57 -24.76
N LEU A 200 -15.98 -3.78 -25.80
CA LEU A 200 -17.40 -3.41 -25.83
C LEU A 200 -18.24 -4.28 -24.87
N ASN A 201 -17.98 -5.59 -24.84
CA ASN A 201 -18.73 -6.52 -23.97
C ASN A 201 -18.29 -6.46 -22.50
N LYS A 202 -17.01 -6.14 -22.23
CA LYS A 202 -16.41 -6.17 -20.90
C LYS A 202 -15.53 -4.92 -20.66
N PRO A 203 -16.14 -3.72 -20.61
CA PRO A 203 -15.40 -2.45 -20.53
C PRO A 203 -14.58 -2.31 -19.25
N GLN A 204 -15.07 -2.80 -18.11
CA GLN A 204 -14.35 -2.74 -16.84
C GLN A 204 -13.06 -3.56 -16.88
N ILE A 205 -13.13 -4.81 -17.35
CA ILE A 205 -11.98 -5.71 -17.43
C ILE A 205 -10.95 -5.18 -18.45
N TYR A 206 -11.43 -4.60 -19.55
CA TYR A 206 -10.56 -3.96 -20.53
C TYR A 206 -9.84 -2.72 -19.98
N ALA A 207 -10.56 -1.86 -19.26
CA ALA A 207 -9.98 -0.71 -18.56
C ALA A 207 -8.90 -1.15 -17.57
N ASP A 208 -9.17 -2.18 -16.75
CA ASP A 208 -8.19 -2.72 -15.81
C ASP A 208 -6.94 -3.26 -16.52
N ARG A 209 -7.10 -3.89 -17.68
CA ARG A 209 -5.97 -4.38 -18.48
C ARG A 209 -5.11 -3.22 -18.99
N ILE A 210 -5.71 -2.16 -19.50
CA ILE A 210 -4.97 -0.97 -19.95
C ILE A 210 -4.22 -0.33 -18.79
N LEU A 211 -4.90 -0.16 -17.64
CA LEU A 211 -4.30 0.41 -16.45
C LEU A 211 -3.12 -0.43 -15.96
N LYS A 212 -3.25 -1.76 -15.95
CA LYS A 212 -2.13 -2.68 -15.64
C LYS A 212 -0.95 -2.46 -16.58
N VAL A 213 -1.18 -2.37 -17.89
CA VAL A 213 -0.11 -2.12 -18.87
C VAL A 213 0.59 -0.79 -18.60
N LEU A 214 -0.15 0.28 -18.31
CA LEU A 214 0.42 1.58 -17.98
C LEU A 214 1.27 1.55 -16.71
N VAL A 215 0.75 0.91 -15.65
CA VAL A 215 1.46 0.74 -14.39
C VAL A 215 2.73 -0.08 -14.59
N SER A 216 2.64 -1.23 -15.28
CA SER A 216 3.80 -2.08 -15.57
C SER A 216 4.86 -1.36 -16.41
N LYS A 217 4.43 -0.55 -17.39
CA LYS A 217 5.37 0.26 -18.18
C LYS A 217 6.09 1.29 -17.31
N LYS A 218 5.35 2.01 -16.46
CA LYS A 218 5.93 3.00 -15.55
C LYS A 218 6.89 2.34 -14.53
N LEU A 219 6.52 1.17 -14.03
CA LEU A 219 7.34 0.37 -13.14
C LEU A 219 8.68 0.00 -13.81
N ALA A 220 8.63 -0.49 -15.05
CA ALA A 220 9.82 -0.85 -15.80
C ALA A 220 10.72 0.37 -16.09
N GLU A 221 10.15 1.52 -16.44
CA GLU A 221 10.89 2.77 -16.67
C GLU A 221 11.63 3.25 -15.42
N MET A 222 11.07 3.06 -14.23
CA MET A 222 11.62 3.60 -12.97
C MET A 222 12.46 2.58 -12.19
N SER A 223 12.35 1.29 -12.49
CA SER A 223 12.92 0.21 -11.67
C SER A 223 14.43 0.35 -11.48
N ASN A 224 15.19 0.55 -12.56
CA ASN A 224 16.65 0.61 -12.51
C ASN A 224 17.14 1.84 -11.75
N ASP A 225 16.59 3.03 -12.07
CA ASP A 225 16.98 4.28 -11.42
C ASP A 225 16.71 4.25 -9.91
N VAL A 226 15.56 3.69 -9.50
CA VAL A 226 15.22 3.53 -8.07
C VAL A 226 16.15 2.53 -7.41
N LYS A 227 16.39 1.37 -8.02
CA LYS A 227 17.30 0.35 -7.50
C LYS A 227 18.69 0.93 -7.30
N ASP A 228 19.27 1.55 -8.32
CA ASP A 228 20.63 2.07 -8.30
C ASP A 228 20.76 3.23 -7.30
N GLY A 229 19.76 4.11 -7.25
CA GLY A 229 19.70 5.20 -6.26
C GLY A 229 19.64 4.69 -4.81
N ILE A 230 18.90 3.61 -4.55
CA ILE A 230 18.81 3.01 -3.21
C ILE A 230 20.10 2.28 -2.85
N VAL A 231 20.69 1.51 -3.77
CA VAL A 231 21.97 0.84 -3.55
C VAL A 231 23.08 1.84 -3.27
N ALA A 232 23.13 2.94 -4.03
CA ALA A 232 24.10 4.02 -3.81
C ALA A 232 23.94 4.64 -2.41
N LYS A 233 22.71 4.98 -2.01
CA LYS A 233 22.43 5.53 -0.66
C LYS A 233 22.81 4.57 0.46
N VAL A 234 22.51 3.28 0.31
CA VAL A 234 22.88 2.26 1.29
C VAL A 234 24.40 2.16 1.40
N ARG A 235 25.12 2.16 0.27
CA ARG A 235 26.59 2.16 0.24
C ARG A 235 27.16 3.39 0.95
N ASP A 236 26.66 4.58 0.64
CA ASP A 236 27.11 5.83 1.25
C ASP A 236 26.89 5.83 2.77
N SER A 237 25.71 5.39 3.23
CA SER A 237 25.41 5.27 4.67
C SER A 237 26.35 4.27 5.37
N ILE A 238 26.75 3.20 4.70
CA ILE A 238 27.73 2.24 5.22
C ILE A 238 29.12 2.85 5.32
N ASP A 239 29.54 3.60 4.30
CA ASP A 239 30.85 4.26 4.30
C ASP A 239 30.94 5.32 5.41
N VAL A 240 29.87 6.06 5.68
CA VAL A 240 29.82 6.99 6.82
C VAL A 240 29.86 6.24 8.15
N ALA A 241 29.06 5.19 8.31
CA ALA A 241 29.05 4.37 9.52
C ALA A 241 30.42 3.74 9.81
N ALA A 242 31.09 3.23 8.78
CA ALA A 242 32.42 2.65 8.86
C ALA A 242 33.47 3.68 9.29
N LYS A 243 33.42 4.90 8.75
CA LYS A 243 34.30 6.00 9.17
C LYS A 243 34.09 6.36 10.65
N ASN A 244 32.85 6.44 11.11
CA ASN A 244 32.55 6.74 12.51
C ASN A 244 33.05 5.64 13.45
N ALA A 245 32.79 4.37 13.11
CA ALA A 245 33.27 3.22 13.88
C ALA A 245 34.80 3.15 13.96
N ARG A 246 35.49 3.49 12.87
CA ARG A 246 36.95 3.56 12.83
C ARG A 246 37.51 4.64 13.76
N ASN A 247 36.85 5.79 13.83
CA ASN A 247 37.27 6.92 14.65
C ASN A 247 36.92 6.73 16.14
N ALA A 248 36.09 5.75 16.49
CA ALA A 248 35.71 5.45 17.86
C ALA A 248 36.86 4.72 18.61
N SER A 249 37.14 5.20 19.82
CA SER A 249 38.14 4.60 20.72
C SER A 249 37.64 3.31 21.37
N ILE A 250 36.35 3.23 21.68
CA ILE A 250 35.63 2.11 22.30
C ILE A 250 34.21 2.00 21.72
N HIS A 251 33.54 0.86 21.93
CA HIS A 251 32.21 0.52 21.41
C HIS A 251 32.09 0.68 19.88
N ARG A 252 33.11 0.27 19.12
CA ARG A 252 33.19 0.50 17.67
C ARG A 252 32.00 -0.08 16.91
N SER A 253 31.56 -1.29 17.27
CA SER A 253 30.39 -1.94 16.66
C SER A 253 29.09 -1.18 16.92
N SER A 254 28.91 -0.69 18.14
CA SER A 254 27.75 0.12 18.53
C SER A 254 27.73 1.46 17.77
N CYS A 255 28.90 2.11 17.65
CA CYS A 255 29.09 3.33 16.87
C CYS A 255 28.77 3.11 15.38
N PHE A 256 29.17 1.96 14.80
CA PHE A 256 28.83 1.59 13.43
C PHE A 256 27.30 1.54 13.23
N PHE A 257 26.60 0.69 13.98
CA PHE A 257 25.17 0.46 13.77
C PHE A 257 24.31 1.68 14.12
N SER A 258 24.68 2.44 15.15
CA SER A 258 23.99 3.70 15.48
C SER A 258 24.14 4.74 14.37
N SER A 259 25.35 4.94 13.85
CA SER A 259 25.61 5.84 12.72
C SER A 259 24.88 5.38 11.46
N LEU A 260 24.93 4.07 11.17
CA LEU A 260 24.25 3.48 10.03
C LEU A 260 22.75 3.69 10.10
N ARG A 261 22.14 3.47 11.27
CA ARG A 261 20.71 3.68 11.49
C ARG A 261 20.32 5.13 11.17
N LEU A 262 21.05 6.09 11.72
CA LEU A 262 20.77 7.52 11.53
C LEU A 262 20.88 7.93 10.06
N ASP A 263 21.93 7.48 9.37
CA ASP A 263 22.15 7.84 7.98
C ASP A 263 21.15 7.14 7.05
N LEU A 264 20.78 5.89 7.30
CA LEU A 264 19.71 5.22 6.55
C LEU A 264 18.36 5.91 6.78
N GLN A 265 18.04 6.30 8.01
CA GLN A 265 16.81 7.07 8.31
C GLN A 265 16.77 8.41 7.58
N LYS A 266 17.92 9.07 7.42
CA LYS A 266 18.04 10.34 6.72
C LYS A 266 17.97 10.18 5.20
N ASN A 267 18.64 9.17 4.64
CA ASN A 267 18.83 9.04 3.20
C ASN A 267 17.70 8.25 2.51
N LEU A 268 17.05 7.35 3.24
CA LEU A 268 15.89 6.59 2.76
C LEU A 268 14.60 7.38 3.05
N ARG A 269 13.84 7.63 1.97
CA ARG A 269 12.56 8.37 1.97
C ARG A 269 11.53 7.93 3.01
N LEU A 270 11.55 6.67 3.41
CA LEU A 270 10.61 6.12 4.39
C LEU A 270 10.99 6.48 5.84
N SER A 271 11.99 7.35 6.06
CA SER A 271 12.31 7.97 7.37
C SER A 271 12.35 6.99 8.54
N GLY A 272 12.77 5.74 8.27
CA GLY A 272 12.86 4.66 9.25
C GLY A 272 11.80 3.56 9.19
N THR A 273 10.79 3.65 8.30
CA THR A 273 9.85 2.54 8.06
C THR A 273 10.24 1.63 6.90
N SER A 274 11.32 1.96 6.17
CA SER A 274 11.92 1.03 5.21
C SER A 274 12.38 -0.24 5.91
N ASP A 275 12.20 -1.39 5.28
CA ASP A 275 12.56 -2.69 5.86
C ASP A 275 14.03 -2.78 6.30
N LEU A 276 14.95 -2.16 5.56
CA LEU A 276 16.36 -2.07 5.98
C LEU A 276 16.50 -1.43 7.37
N VAL A 277 15.82 -0.32 7.64
CA VAL A 277 15.91 0.36 8.94
C VAL A 277 15.13 -0.39 10.02
N ALA A 278 13.92 -0.85 9.70
CA ALA A 278 13.05 -1.53 10.65
C ALA A 278 13.66 -2.83 11.17
N ASN A 279 14.34 -3.57 10.29
CA ASN A 279 14.96 -4.86 10.60
C ASN A 279 16.48 -4.75 10.85
N LEU A 280 17.00 -3.54 11.10
CA LEU A 280 18.41 -3.37 11.43
C LEU A 280 18.77 -4.17 12.70
N PRO A 281 19.83 -5.01 12.67
CA PRO A 281 20.23 -5.81 13.82
C PRO A 281 20.50 -4.96 15.07
N LEU A 282 20.07 -5.45 16.22
CA LEU A 282 20.49 -4.92 17.50
C LEU A 282 21.90 -5.44 17.81
N VAL A 283 22.82 -4.54 18.14
CA VAL A 283 24.19 -4.91 18.49
C VAL A 283 24.23 -5.43 19.91
N ASP A 284 24.68 -6.67 20.06
CA ASP A 284 25.10 -7.20 21.34
C ASP A 284 26.58 -6.86 21.55
N GLU A 285 26.86 -5.91 22.45
CA GLU A 285 28.21 -5.46 22.77
C GLU A 285 29.06 -6.50 23.51
N VAL A 286 28.47 -7.60 23.97
CA VAL A 286 29.20 -8.73 24.56
C VAL A 286 29.68 -9.68 23.48
N LEU A 287 28.84 -9.93 22.46
CA LEU A 287 29.10 -10.95 21.43
C LEU A 287 29.74 -10.39 20.16
N MET A 288 29.43 -9.14 19.79
CA MET A 288 29.93 -8.47 18.57
C MET A 288 30.93 -7.35 18.87
N ASN A 289 31.60 -7.40 20.03
CA ASN A 289 32.58 -6.38 20.40
C ASN A 289 33.82 -6.41 19.49
N CYS A 290 34.06 -5.31 18.78
CA CYS A 290 35.22 -5.15 17.90
C CYS A 290 36.29 -4.21 18.47
N ASP A 291 36.26 -3.88 19.76
CA ASP A 291 37.22 -2.96 20.39
C ASP A 291 38.63 -3.56 20.50
N THR A 292 38.71 -4.89 20.65
CA THR A 292 39.97 -5.65 20.64
C THR A 292 40.53 -5.86 19.24
N SER A 293 39.74 -5.56 18.20
CA SER A 293 40.15 -5.66 16.80
C SER A 293 40.68 -4.33 16.28
N ALA A 294 41.60 -4.39 15.32
CA ALA A 294 42.21 -3.20 14.76
C ALA A 294 41.17 -2.33 14.01
N PRO A 295 41.17 -0.99 14.11
CA PRO A 295 40.18 -0.11 13.45
C PRO A 295 40.07 -0.30 11.94
N GLU A 296 41.10 -0.87 11.31
CA GLU A 296 41.17 -1.20 9.89
C GLU A 296 40.11 -2.22 9.43
N ILE A 297 39.47 -2.95 10.35
CA ILE A 297 38.33 -3.83 10.00
C ILE A 297 37.15 -3.05 9.37
N PHE A 298 37.03 -1.75 9.67
CA PHE A 298 36.05 -0.84 9.08
C PHE A 298 36.63 -0.07 7.86
N SER A 299 37.74 -0.53 7.29
CA SER A 299 38.33 0.08 6.09
C SER A 299 37.95 -0.68 4.82
N SER A 300 37.61 0.07 3.77
CA SER A 300 37.09 -0.42 2.48
C SER A 300 38.04 -1.29 1.64
N LYS A 301 39.22 -1.68 2.16
CA LYS A 301 40.28 -2.33 1.36
C LYS A 301 40.12 -3.84 1.14
N LYS A 302 39.14 -4.50 1.76
CA LYS A 302 38.81 -5.91 1.48
C LYS A 302 37.38 -6.02 0.94
N HIS A 303 37.28 -6.12 -0.38
CA HIS A 303 36.05 -6.33 -1.16
C HIS A 303 35.46 -7.73 -0.92
N THR A 304 34.72 -7.95 0.16
CA THR A 304 34.07 -9.26 0.40
C THR A 304 32.57 -9.21 0.68
N GLY A 305 31.96 -8.02 0.79
CA GLY A 305 30.54 -7.87 1.15
C GLY A 305 29.56 -8.01 -0.03
N VAL A 306 28.31 -8.37 0.30
CA VAL A 306 27.21 -8.61 -0.65
C VAL A 306 26.97 -7.42 -1.60
N LEU A 307 27.16 -6.18 -1.16
CA LEU A 307 26.95 -4.97 -1.98
C LEU A 307 27.91 -4.80 -3.16
N TYR A 308 29.04 -5.52 -3.16
CA TYR A 308 29.98 -5.51 -4.29
C TYR A 308 29.69 -6.63 -5.30
N LYS A 309 28.95 -7.69 -4.90
CA LYS A 309 28.53 -8.79 -5.78
C LYS A 309 27.21 -8.54 -6.53
N VAL A 310 26.50 -7.46 -6.20
CA VAL A 310 25.18 -7.13 -6.82
C VAL A 310 25.33 -6.36 -8.15
N HIS A 311 26.57 -6.06 -8.58
CA HIS A 311 26.89 -5.43 -9.86
C HIS A 311 27.59 -6.36 -10.87
N GLU A 312 27.70 -7.67 -10.59
CA GLU A 312 28.00 -8.70 -11.59
C GLU A 312 26.71 -9.42 -12.00
#